data_AF-A0A2N5KX53-F1
#
_entry.id   AF-A0A2N5KX53-F1
#
_cell.length_a   1.000
_cell.length_b   1.000
_cell.length_c   1.000
_cell.angle_alpha   90.00
_cell.angle_beta   90.00
_cell.angle_gamma   90.00
#
_symmetry.space_group_name_H-M   'P 1'
#
loop_
_entity.id
_entity.type
_entity.pdbx_description
1 polymer ?
#
loop_
_entity_poly.entity_id
_entity_poly.type
_entity_poly.pdbx_seq_one_letter_code
_entity_poly.pdbx_strand_id
1 'polypeptide(L)' 'MNKYDLYLGMLATPAELAKVFTWRFRSEVLGIQPLDSNSFYVRVKQLNDQSIDIKANQKIKYAGEGKWLVVVERS' A
#
# COMPACT_ATOMS: atom_id res chain seq x y z
N MET A 1 -4.40 -14.56 14.93
CA MET A 1 -3.89 -13.49 14.04
C MET A 1 -3.32 -14.17 12.81
N ASN A 2 -3.92 -13.98 11.63
CA ASN A 2 -3.34 -14.53 10.40
C ASN A 2 -1.95 -13.91 10.23
N LYS A 3 -0.91 -14.75 10.14
CA LYS A 3 0.43 -14.27 9.77
C LYS A 3 0.35 -13.85 8.31
N TYR A 4 0.47 -12.56 8.06
CA TYR A 4 0.61 -12.04 6.71
C TYR A 4 2.08 -11.73 6.52
N ASP A 5 2.76 -12.56 5.74
CA ASP A 5 4.18 -12.40 5.48
C ASP A 5 4.37 -11.34 4.39
N LEU A 6 4.79 -10.14 4.79
CA LEU A 6 5.26 -9.10 3.88
C LEU A 6 6.69 -9.45 3.43
N TYR A 7 6.85 -9.77 2.15
CA TYR A 7 8.15 -10.05 1.55
C TYR A 7 8.42 -9.17 0.32
N LEU A 8 9.69 -8.96 0.01
CA LEU A 8 10.10 -8.13 -1.11
C LEU A 8 9.52 -8.67 -2.43
N GLY A 9 8.89 -7.78 -3.18
CA GLY A 9 8.27 -8.10 -4.46
C GLY A 9 6.85 -8.66 -4.37
N MET A 10 6.29 -8.82 -3.17
CA MET A 10 4.88 -9.17 -2.97
C MET A 10 3.96 -8.17 -3.69
N LEU A 11 2.94 -8.68 -4.37
CA LEU A 11 1.85 -7.88 -4.93
C LEU A 11 0.66 -7.88 -3.98
N ALA A 12 0.07 -6.71 -3.76
CA ALA A 12 -1.15 -6.54 -3.00
C ALA A 12 -1.89 -5.28 -3.47
N THR A 13 -3.10 -5.08 -2.97
CA THR A 13 -3.82 -3.82 -3.06
C THR A 13 -3.92 -3.16 -1.68
N PRO A 14 -3.98 -1.82 -1.58
CA PRO A 14 -4.24 -1.15 -0.32
C PRO A 14 -5.50 -1.66 0.42
N ALA A 15 -6.55 -2.03 -0.32
CA ALA A 15 -7.78 -2.59 0.22
C ALA A 15 -7.57 -3.98 0.86
N GLU A 16 -6.73 -4.84 0.29
CA GLU A 16 -6.35 -6.11 0.91
C GLU A 16 -5.54 -5.88 2.19
N LEU A 17 -4.56 -4.98 2.14
CA LEU A 17 -3.74 -4.63 3.29
C LEU A 17 -4.58 -4.04 4.44
N ALA A 18 -5.64 -3.28 4.14
CA ALA A 18 -6.55 -2.72 5.13
C ALA A 18 -7.38 -3.77 5.89
N LYS A 19 -7.58 -4.96 5.32
CA LYS A 19 -8.26 -6.08 6.00
C LYS A 19 -7.37 -6.79 7.01
N VAL A 20 -6.06 -6.63 6.89
CA VAL A 20 -5.04 -7.34 7.66
C VAL A 20 -4.39 -6.42 8.70
N PHE A 21 -4.08 -5.19 8.29
CA PHE A 21 -3.30 -4.24 9.08
C PHE A 21 -4.15 -3.07 9.57
N THR A 22 -3.93 -2.67 10.82
CA THR A 22 -4.57 -1.49 11.41
C THR A 22 -4.20 -0.23 10.63
N TRP A 23 -5.05 0.80 10.70
CA TRP A 23 -4.78 2.10 10.06
C TRP A 23 -3.43 2.67 10.49
N ARG A 24 -3.09 2.53 11.78
CA ARG A 24 -1.85 3.04 12.37
C ARG A 24 -0.63 2.33 11.79
N PHE A 25 -0.67 0.99 11.71
CA PHE A 25 0.41 0.22 11.10
C PHE A 25 0.57 0.54 9.61
N ARG A 26 -0.54 0.69 8.88
CA ARG A 26 -0.50 1.08 7.47
C ARG A 26 0.17 2.44 7.26
N SER A 27 -0.14 3.42 8.09
CA SER A 27 0.43 4.77 7.99
C SER A 27 1.90 4.81 8.44
N GLU A 28 2.19 4.28 9.62
CA GLU A 28 3.51 4.40 10.28
C GLU A 28 4.55 3.43 9.73
N VAL A 29 4.14 2.22 9.32
CA VAL A 29 5.06 1.15 8.92
C VAL A 29 4.98 0.85 7.43
N LEU A 30 3.78 0.84 6.85
CA LEU A 30 3.61 0.54 5.43
C LEU A 30 3.63 1.77 4.53
N GLY A 31 3.70 3.00 5.06
CA GLY A 31 3.70 4.20 4.23
C GLY A 31 2.43 4.35 3.36
N ILE A 32 1.30 3.82 3.82
CA ILE A 32 -0.02 3.89 3.15
C ILE A 32 -0.97 4.73 4.00
N GLN A 33 -1.42 5.85 3.44
CA GLN A 33 -2.30 6.80 4.12
C GLN A 33 -3.62 6.95 3.36
N PRO A 34 -4.79 6.90 4.03
CA PRO A 34 -6.06 7.20 3.38
C PRO A 34 -6.13 8.68 3.00
N LEU A 35 -6.68 8.98 1.82
CA LEU A 35 -6.91 10.36 1.36
C LEU A 35 -8.37 10.80 1.53
N ASP A 36 -9.27 9.86 1.75
CA ASP A 36 -10.68 10.09 1.98
C ASP A 36 -11.20 9.21 3.13
N SER A 37 -12.34 9.60 3.70
CA SER A 37 -12.97 8.90 4.84
C SER A 37 -13.39 7.47 4.51
N ASN A 38 -13.60 7.16 3.23
CA ASN A 38 -14.00 5.84 2.75
C ASN A 38 -12.80 4.98 2.29
N SER A 39 -11.58 5.55 2.32
CA SER A 39 -10.35 4.96 1.78
C SER A 39 -10.47 4.46 0.33
N PHE A 40 -11.23 5.15 -0.53
CA PHE A 40 -11.26 4.83 -1.97
C PHE A 40 -9.94 5.17 -2.66
N TYR A 41 -9.34 6.27 -2.23
CA TYR A 41 -8.02 6.72 -2.62
C TYR A 41 -7.06 6.66 -1.44
N VAL A 42 -5.84 6.23 -1.73
CA VAL A 42 -4.76 6.20 -0.76
C VAL A 42 -3.52 6.83 -1.35
N ARG A 43 -2.70 7.39 -0.46
CA ARG A 43 -1.35 7.81 -0.75
C ARG A 43 -0.40 6.70 -0.36
N VAL A 44 0.50 6.32 -1.26
CA VAL A 44 1.54 5.31 -1.00
C VAL A 44 2.93 5.90 -1.18
N LYS A 45 3.83 5.59 -0.26
CA LYS A 45 5.24 6.01 -0.33
C LYS A 45 6.00 5.20 -1.39
N GLN A 46 6.75 5.88 -2.25
CA GLN A 46 7.56 5.33 -3.32
C GLN A 46 9.03 5.15 -2.90
N LEU A 47 9.82 4.46 -3.73
CA LEU A 47 11.24 4.21 -3.49
C LEU A 47 12.07 5.49 -3.28
N ASN A 48 11.76 6.52 -4.06
CA ASN A 48 12.42 7.83 -4.05
C ASN A 48 11.92 8.78 -2.94
N ASP A 49 11.24 8.24 -1.92
CA ASP A 49 10.62 8.98 -0.80
C ASP A 49 9.54 10.00 -1.22
N GLN A 50 9.15 10.02 -2.49
CA GLN A 50 7.93 10.68 -2.94
C GLN A 50 6.72 9.82 -2.59
N SER A 51 5.54 10.42 -2.70
CA SER A 51 4.28 9.72 -2.52
C SER A 51 3.43 9.86 -3.77
N ILE A 52 2.63 8.85 -4.05
CA ILE A 52 1.68 8.84 -5.17
C ILE A 52 0.30 8.46 -4.67
N ASP A 53 -0.70 9.14 -5.22
CA ASP A 53 -2.10 8.91 -4.90
C ASP A 53 -2.67 7.89 -5.89
N ILE A 54 -3.21 6.79 -5.36
CA ILE A 54 -3.73 5.65 -6.14
C ILE A 54 -5.10 5.22 -5.63
N LYS A 55 -5.82 4.46 -6.46
CA LYS A 55 -7.03 3.78 -6.00
C LYS A 55 -6.68 2.65 -5.05
N ALA A 56 -7.49 2.42 -4.03
CA ALA A 56 -7.25 1.38 -3.04
C ALA A 56 -7.32 -0.05 -3.60
N ASN A 57 -7.90 -0.25 -4.79
CA ASN A 57 -7.92 -1.53 -5.50
C ASN A 57 -6.79 -1.67 -6.54
N GLN A 58 -5.91 -0.67 -6.67
CA GLN A 58 -4.79 -0.73 -7.59
C GLN A 58 -3.66 -1.59 -7.01
N LYS A 59 -3.06 -2.45 -7.84
CA LYS A 59 -1.95 -3.30 -7.42
C LYS A 59 -0.70 -2.47 -7.17
N ILE A 60 -0.04 -2.79 -6.06
CA ILE A 60 1.24 -2.26 -5.64
C ILE A 60 2.19 -3.42 -5.30
N LYS A 61 3.48 -3.22 -5.59
CA LYS A 61 4.54 -4.18 -5.30
C LYS A 61 5.35 -3.70 -4.10
N TYR A 62 5.48 -4.52 -3.07
CA TYR A 62 6.25 -4.17 -1.87
C TYR A 62 7.74 -4.10 -2.22
N ALA A 63 8.35 -2.96 -1.93
CA ALA A 63 9.77 -2.70 -2.21
C ALA A 63 10.62 -2.69 -0.93
N GLY A 64 10.01 -2.94 0.23
CA GLY A 64 10.67 -2.91 1.54
C GLY A 64 10.46 -1.59 2.27
N GLU A 65 10.65 -1.60 3.59
CA GLU A 65 10.67 -0.38 4.44
C GLU A 65 9.45 0.54 4.28
N GLY A 66 8.28 -0.03 4.03
CA GLY A 66 7.04 0.74 3.82
C GLY A 66 7.00 1.50 2.48
N LYS A 67 7.84 1.11 1.52
CA LYS A 67 7.88 1.67 0.18
C LYS A 67 7.28 0.68 -0.83
N TRP A 68 6.62 1.23 -1.84
CA TRP A 68 5.85 0.49 -2.82
C TRP A 68 6.13 0.95 -4.24
N LEU A 69 5.99 0.06 -5.21
CA LEU A 69 5.96 0.38 -6.63
C LEU A 69 4.54 0.22 -7.14
N VAL A 70 4.00 1.26 -7.79
CA VAL A 70 2.68 1.19 -8.41
C VAL A 70 2.77 0.37 -9.70
N VAL A 71 1.94 -0.67 -9.80
CA VAL A 71 1.85 -1.48 -11.02
C VAL A 71 0.85 -0.81 -11.96
N VAL A 72 1.34 -0.39 -13.14
CA VAL A 72 0.50 0.10 -14.23
C VAL A 72 0.38 -1.03 -15.25
N GLU A 73 -0.79 -1.67 -15.30
CA GLU A 73 -1.09 -2.65 -16.35
C GLU A 73 -1.25 -1.86 -17.67
N ARG A 74 -0.36 -2.12 -18.64
CA ARG A 74 -0.53 -1.59 -20.01
C ARG A 74 -1.55 -2.50 -20.71
N SER A 75 -2.63 -1.90 -21.22
CA SER A 75 -3.64 -2.55 -22.07
C SER A 75 -3.06 -2.98 -23.41
#